data_AF-A0A9X1YD28-F1
#
_entry.id   AF-A0A9X1YD28-F1
#
_cell.length_a   1.000
_cell.length_b   1.000
_cell.length_c   1.000
_cell.angle_alpha   90.00
_cell.angle_beta   90.00
_cell.angle_gamma   90.00
#
_symmetry.space_group_name_H-M   'P 1'
#
loop_
_entity.id
_entity.type
_entity.pdbx_description
1 polymer ?
#
loop_
_entity_poly.entity_id
_entity_poly.type
_entity_poly.pdbx_seq_one_letter_code
_entity_poly.pdbx_strand_id
1 'polypeptide(L)'
;MHTSTTKLWMEIVLPNHPVSQGARQVEALQREAAQARYDEYGRNLAESAANLRRFGTRVAAALHRLVTWPARARAMAELNELNDRELADIGLTRADIRRVAG
;
A
#
# COMPACT_ATOMS: atom_id res chain seq x y z
N MET A 1 80.05 -6.08 -24.28
CA MET A 1 79.66 -4.65 -24.28
C MET A 1 78.90 -4.42 -25.57
N HIS A 2 77.64 -4.00 -25.66
CA HIS A 2 76.68 -3.50 -24.68
C HIS A 2 75.35 -4.23 -24.91
N THR A 3 74.73 -4.64 -23.82
CA THR A 3 73.53 -5.46 -23.72
C THR A 3 72.28 -4.73 -24.23
N SER A 4 71.34 -5.51 -24.75
CA SER A 4 70.00 -5.11 -25.20
C SER A 4 69.19 -4.47 -24.07
N THR A 5 69.36 -3.16 -23.84
CA THR A 5 68.59 -2.39 -22.84
C THR A 5 67.29 -1.81 -23.41
N THR A 6 66.95 -2.10 -24.68
CA THR A 6 65.75 -1.60 -25.35
C THR A 6 64.64 -2.63 -25.52
N LYS A 7 64.79 -3.82 -24.94
CA LYS A 7 63.78 -4.91 -24.98
C LYS A 7 63.29 -5.32 -23.60
N LEU A 8 63.21 -4.37 -22.67
CA LEU A 8 62.69 -4.60 -21.31
C LEU A 8 61.34 -3.91 -21.03
N TRP A 9 60.89 -2.99 -21.89
CA TRP A 9 59.65 -2.24 -21.68
C TRP A 9 58.44 -2.78 -22.47
N MET A 10 58.60 -3.88 -23.21
CA MET A 10 57.54 -4.38 -24.12
C MET A 10 56.74 -5.56 -23.57
N GLU A 11 56.89 -5.88 -22.28
CA GLU A 11 56.15 -6.96 -21.62
C GLU A 11 55.47 -6.45 -20.34
N ILE A 12 54.81 -5.30 -20.41
CA ILE A 12 53.66 -5.03 -19.55
C ILE A 12 52.43 -5.52 -20.32
N VAL A 13 52.40 -6.83 -20.58
CA VAL A 13 51.16 -7.54 -20.84
C VAL A 13 50.56 -7.76 -19.47
N LEU A 14 49.55 -6.95 -19.12
CA LEU A 14 48.72 -7.16 -17.94
C LEU A 14 48.31 -8.64 -17.90
N PRO A 15 48.75 -9.42 -16.90
CA PRO A 15 48.23 -10.77 -16.75
C PRO A 15 46.75 -10.62 -16.40
N ASN A 16 45.87 -11.13 -17.25
CA ASN A 16 44.47 -11.32 -16.91
C ASN A 16 44.41 -12.24 -15.68
N HIS A 17 44.26 -11.64 -14.49
CA HIS A 17 44.28 -12.38 -13.23
C HIS A 17 43.05 -13.32 -13.22
N PRO A 18 43.20 -14.62 -12.99
CA PRO A 18 42.04 -15.49 -12.81
C PRO A 18 41.24 -14.97 -11.62
N VAL A 19 39.94 -14.70 -11.85
CA VAL A 19 39.00 -14.26 -10.81
C VAL A 19 39.14 -15.18 -9.61
N SER A 20 39.62 -14.63 -8.48
CA SER A 20 39.96 -15.42 -7.30
C SER A 20 38.73 -16.16 -6.77
N GLN A 21 38.91 -17.27 -6.06
CA GLN A 21 37.76 -18.00 -5.49
C GLN A 21 36.88 -17.11 -4.60
N GLY A 22 37.48 -16.14 -3.90
CA GLY A 22 36.75 -15.14 -3.14
C GLY A 22 35.86 -14.26 -4.01
N ALA A 23 36.33 -13.79 -5.17
CA ALA A 23 35.52 -12.99 -6.08
C ALA A 23 34.30 -13.78 -6.62
N ARG A 24 34.46 -15.07 -6.91
CA ARG A 24 33.33 -15.94 -7.32
C ARG A 24 32.31 -16.16 -6.19
N GLN A 25 32.77 -16.31 -4.95
CA GLN A 25 31.87 -16.43 -3.79
C GLN A 25 31.12 -15.13 -3.53
N VAL A 26 31.79 -13.98 -3.66
CA VAL A 26 31.15 -12.66 -3.52
C VAL A 26 30.10 -12.45 -4.61
N GLU A 27 30.36 -12.81 -5.86
CA GLU A 27 29.38 -12.74 -6.94
C GLU A 27 28.18 -13.67 -6.74
N ALA A 28 28.38 -14.84 -6.13
CA ALA A 28 27.29 -15.74 -5.76
C ALA A 28 26.44 -15.13 -4.65
N LEU A 29 27.08 -14.60 -3.61
CA LEU A 29 26.42 -13.94 -2.47
C LEU A 29 25.67 -12.68 -2.91
N GLN A 30 26.25 -11.89 -3.82
CA GLN A 30 25.60 -10.71 -4.38
C GLN A 30 24.38 -11.07 -5.22
N ARG A 31 24.44 -12.17 -6.00
CA ARG A 31 23.28 -12.67 -6.76
C ARG A 31 22.15 -13.16 -5.84
N GLU A 32 22.49 -13.90 -4.79
CA GLU A 32 21.54 -14.35 -3.78
C GLU A 32 20.89 -13.17 -3.04
N ALA A 33 21.70 -12.19 -2.60
CA ALA A 33 21.22 -10.99 -1.94
C ALA A 33 20.35 -10.11 -2.86
N ALA A 34 20.64 -10.06 -4.16
CA ALA A 34 19.81 -9.35 -5.13
C ALA A 34 18.42 -9.99 -5.23
N GLN A 35 18.33 -11.32 -5.30
CA GLN A 35 17.06 -12.05 -5.35
C GLN A 35 16.23 -11.82 -4.07
N ALA A 36 16.85 -11.94 -2.89
CA ALA A 36 16.16 -11.72 -1.61
C ALA A 36 15.55 -10.32 -1.50
N ARG A 37 16.24 -9.28 -2.01
CA ARG A 37 15.73 -7.90 -2.01
C ARG A 37 14.47 -7.75 -2.86
N TYR A 38 14.41 -8.35 -4.05
CA TYR A 38 13.22 -8.26 -4.91
C TYR A 38 11.97 -8.88 -4.24
N ASP A 39 12.13 -10.00 -3.55
CA ASP A 39 11.04 -10.69 -2.85
C ASP A 39 10.52 -9.90 -1.64
N GLU A 40 11.38 -9.14 -0.97
CA GLU A 40 10.99 -8.24 0.13
C GLU A 40 10.26 -6.99 -0.39
N TYR A 41 10.74 -6.37 -1.47
CA TYR A 41 10.07 -5.21 -2.06
C TYR A 41 8.64 -5.55 -2.50
N GLY A 42 8.43 -6.72 -3.13
CA GLY A 42 7.11 -7.15 -3.58
C GLY A 42 6.11 -7.35 -2.44
N ARG A 43 6.54 -7.98 -1.33
CA ARG A 43 5.68 -8.20 -0.14
C ARG A 43 5.26 -6.89 0.51
N ASN A 44 6.20 -5.97 0.71
CA ASN A 44 5.93 -4.66 1.30
C ASN A 44 4.97 -3.81 0.44
N LEU A 45 5.11 -3.88 -0.89
CA LEU A 45 4.20 -3.22 -1.83
C LEU A 45 2.79 -3.81 -1.78
N ALA A 46 2.67 -5.14 -1.76
CA ALA A 46 1.38 -5.82 -1.69
C ALA A 46 0.62 -5.51 -0.38
N GLU A 47 1.34 -5.51 0.75
CA GLU A 47 0.79 -5.16 2.06
C GLU A 47 0.34 -3.70 2.12
N SER A 48 1.16 -2.78 1.58
CA SER A 48 0.85 -1.36 1.51
C SER A 48 -0.39 -1.10 0.64
N ALA A 49 -0.51 -1.77 -0.50
CA ALA A 49 -1.67 -1.67 -1.38
C ALA A 49 -2.95 -2.18 -0.70
N ALA A 50 -2.87 -3.30 0.04
CA ALA A 50 -4.00 -3.84 0.80
C ALA A 50 -4.46 -2.88 1.91
N ASN A 51 -3.51 -2.28 2.64
CA ASN A 51 -3.81 -1.32 3.70
C ASN A 51 -4.45 -0.04 3.15
N LEU A 52 -3.94 0.48 2.03
CA LEU A 52 -4.51 1.67 1.38
C LEU A 52 -5.95 1.42 0.90
N ARG A 53 -6.23 0.26 0.29
CA ARG A 53 -7.60 -0.11 -0.11
C ARG A 53 -8.54 -0.17 1.07
N ARG A 54 -8.15 -0.85 2.16
CA ARG A 54 -8.97 -0.93 3.38
C ARG A 54 -9.23 0.46 3.98
N PHE A 55 -8.20 1.29 4.08
CA PHE A 55 -8.36 2.66 4.55
C PHE A 55 -9.33 3.45 3.68
N GLY A 56 -9.17 3.40 2.36
CA GLY A 56 -10.07 4.05 1.39
C GLY A 56 -11.53 3.62 1.57
N THR A 57 -11.80 2.33 1.73
CA THR A 57 -13.18 1.85 1.99
C THR A 57 -13.78 2.38 3.28
N ARG A 58 -12.98 2.52 4.35
CA ARG A 58 -13.44 3.08 5.64
C ARG A 58 -13.73 4.58 5.52
N VAL A 59 -12.87 5.32 4.82
CA VAL A 59 -13.09 6.75 4.55
C VAL A 59 -14.34 6.95 3.70
N ALA A 60 -14.52 6.19 2.63
CA ALA A 60 -15.71 6.26 1.78
C ALA A 60 -17.00 5.98 2.57
N ALA A 61 -16.99 4.95 3.42
CA ALA A 61 -18.13 4.64 4.30
C ALA A 61 -18.42 5.77 5.30
N ALA A 62 -17.39 6.38 5.88
CA ALA A 62 -17.54 7.51 6.78
C ALA A 62 -18.12 8.74 6.06
N LEU A 63 -17.60 9.08 4.87
CA LEU A 63 -18.12 10.17 4.04
C LEU A 63 -19.57 9.92 3.64
N HIS A 64 -19.91 8.72 3.21
CA HIS A 64 -21.29 8.36 2.88
C HIS A 64 -22.23 8.54 4.08
N ARG A 65 -21.80 8.13 5.29
CA ARG A 65 -22.57 8.35 6.52
C ARG A 65 -22.73 9.84 6.83
N LEU A 66 -21.69 10.66 6.65
CA LEU A 66 -21.77 12.11 6.88
C LEU A 66 -22.69 12.80 5.88
N VAL A 67 -22.68 12.39 4.61
CA VAL A 67 -23.56 12.97 3.56
C VAL A 67 -25.02 12.58 3.77
N THR A 68 -25.29 11.34 4.21
CA THR A 68 -26.65 10.86 4.46
C THR A 68 -27.22 11.30 5.80
N TRP A 69 -26.39 11.69 6.77
CA TRP A 69 -26.82 12.09 8.10
C TRP A 69 -27.75 13.31 8.13
N PRO A 70 -27.49 14.42 7.39
CA PRO A 70 -28.42 15.54 7.30
C PRO A 70 -29.80 15.14 6.78
N ALA A 71 -29.87 14.25 5.79
CA ALA A 71 -31.14 13.76 5.26
C ALA A 71 -31.91 12.95 6.31
N ARG A 72 -31.22 12.09 7.07
CA ARG A 72 -31.80 11.36 8.20
C ARG A 72 -32.27 12.29 9.32
N ALA A 73 -31.47 13.30 9.67
CA ALA A 73 -31.82 14.28 10.68
C ALA A 73 -33.05 15.12 10.30
N ARG A 74 -33.19 15.48 9.02
CA ARG A 74 -34.39 16.17 8.50
C ARG A 74 -35.62 15.29 8.56
N ALA A 75 -35.54 14.05 8.07
CA ALA A 75 -36.65 13.10 8.17
C ALA A 75 -37.07 12.85 9.63
N MET A 76 -36.10 12.77 10.55
CA MET A 76 -36.37 12.65 11.98
C MET A 76 -37.08 13.90 12.53
N ALA A 77 -36.69 15.10 12.10
CA ALA A 77 -37.35 16.34 12.51
C ALA A 77 -38.79 16.42 11.98
N GLU A 78 -38.98 16.16 10.68
CA GLU A 78 -40.29 16.13 10.01
C GLU A 78 -41.24 15.13 10.69
N LEU A 79 -40.79 13.91 10.98
CA LEU A 79 -41.60 12.91 11.68
C LEU A 79 -41.90 13.28 13.14
N ASN A 80 -41.05 14.07 13.80
CA ASN A 80 -41.30 14.57 15.14
C ASN A 80 -42.30 15.74 15.17
N GLU A 81 -42.41 16.50 14.08
CA GLU A 81 -43.40 17.58 13.94
C GLU A 81 -44.83 17.03 13.76
N LEU A 82 -44.97 15.82 13.19
CA LEU A 82 -46.28 15.16 13.03
C LEU A 82 -46.91 14.79 14.38
N ASN A 83 -48.23 14.96 14.47
CA ASN A 83 -49.00 14.53 15.64
C ASN A 83 -49.22 13.00 15.64
N ASP A 84 -49.64 12.43 16.78
CA ASP A 84 -49.79 10.97 16.91
C ASP A 84 -50.82 10.37 15.93
N ARG A 85 -51.81 11.16 15.50
CA ARG A 85 -52.82 10.72 14.53
C ARG A 85 -52.27 10.69 13.12
N GLU A 86 -51.51 11.70 12.72
CA GLU A 86 -50.82 11.76 11.42
C GLU A 86 -49.77 10.64 11.31
N LEU A 87 -49.06 10.34 12.39
CA LEU A 87 -48.17 9.18 12.45
C LEU A 87 -48.94 7.87 12.33
N ALA A 88 -50.08 7.75 13.02
CA ALA A 88 -50.93 6.55 12.93
C ALA A 88 -51.53 6.35 11.53
N ASP A 89 -51.85 7.43 10.82
CA ASP A 89 -52.38 7.38 9.45
C ASP A 89 -51.35 6.79 8.47
N ILE A 90 -50.05 7.00 8.72
CA ILE A 90 -48.95 6.36 7.98
C ILE A 90 -48.45 5.05 8.62
N GLY A 91 -49.16 4.55 9.64
CA GLY A 91 -48.86 3.28 10.30
C GLY A 91 -47.62 3.30 11.19
N LEU A 92 -47.19 4.47 11.67
CA LEU A 92 -46.06 4.63 12.58
C LEU A 92 -46.51 5.02 13.98
N THR A 93 -45.73 4.61 14.98
CA THR A 93 -45.82 5.15 16.34
C THR A 93 -44.63 6.07 16.64
N ARG A 94 -44.74 6.92 17.67
CA ARG A 94 -43.62 7.77 18.12
C ARG A 94 -42.34 6.97 18.42
N ALA A 95 -42.49 5.73 18.90
CA ALA A 95 -41.37 4.83 19.17
C ALA A 95 -40.67 4.33 17.90
N ASP A 96 -41.39 4.25 16.78
CA ASP A 96 -40.86 3.77 15.50
C ASP A 96 -39.99 4.81 14.80
N ILE A 97 -40.16 6.10 15.09
CA ILE A 97 -39.39 7.20 14.46
C ILE A 97 -37.88 6.94 14.53
N ARG A 98 -37.37 6.54 15.71
CA ARG A 98 -35.94 6.21 15.89
C ARG A 98 -35.52 5.00 15.06
N ARG A 99 -36.41 4.03 14.86
CA ARG A 99 -36.13 2.81 14.09
C ARG A 99 -36.08 3.08 12.59
N VAL A 100 -36.92 3.99 12.08
CA VAL A 100 -37.02 4.26 10.63
C VAL A 100 -36.09 5.38 10.16
N ALA A 101 -35.84 6.39 10.99
CA ALA A 101 -35.04 7.57 10.65
C ALA A 101 -33.66 7.63 11.34
N GLY A 102 -33.35 6.68 12.23
CA GLY A 102 -32.00 6.47 12.80
C GLY A 102 -31.05 5.86 11.78
#